data_AF-A0A0J7XIH1-F1
#
_entry.id   AF-A0A0J7XIH1-F1
#
_cell.length_a   1.000
_cell.length_b   1.000
_cell.length_c   1.000
_cell.angle_alpha   90.00
_cell.angle_beta   90.00
_cell.angle_gamma   90.00
#
_symmetry.space_group_name_H-M   'P 1'
#
loop_
_entity.id
_entity.type
_entity.pdbx_description
1 polymer ?
#
loop_
_entity_poly.entity_id
_entity_poly.type
_entity_poly.pdbx_seq_one_letter_code
_entity_poly.pdbx_strand_id
1 'polypeptide(L)'
;MVRFMSVMGLMACSSTALAQTCPVNMTLVTAQISRLETSYGDTLSDISCDAPTIPAQRILCGEVGGNDDQLWTMSRLDDLAFAYAYENATKTEFDPDNTPRDAAFIARRDACKDQTCLCEALIAHSNASLGGLSPYTHRQ
;
A
#
# COMPACT_ATOMS: atom_id res chain seq x y z
N MET A 1 -16.71 62.59 -18.92
CA MET A 1 -17.24 61.35 -18.33
C MET A 1 -16.97 60.20 -19.30
N VAL A 2 -16.08 59.26 -18.95
CA VAL A 2 -15.93 58.00 -19.68
C VAL A 2 -15.75 56.90 -18.62
N ARG A 3 -16.72 55.98 -18.55
CA ARG A 3 -16.70 54.74 -17.75
C ARG A 3 -16.36 53.59 -18.69
N PHE A 4 -15.37 52.77 -18.37
CA PHE A 4 -15.20 51.40 -18.88
C PHE A 4 -14.46 50.60 -17.79
N MET A 5 -15.20 49.88 -16.93
CA MET A 5 -15.47 48.44 -16.98
C MET A 5 -14.22 47.58 -16.76
N SER A 6 -14.04 47.17 -15.50
CA SER A 6 -13.14 46.10 -15.08
C SER A 6 -13.55 44.77 -15.73
N VAL A 7 -12.58 44.05 -16.29
CA VAL A 7 -12.71 42.63 -16.63
C VAL A 7 -12.01 41.83 -15.54
N MET A 8 -12.81 41.31 -14.61
CA MET A 8 -12.35 40.38 -13.58
C MET A 8 -12.32 38.98 -14.22
N GLY A 9 -11.16 38.58 -14.71
CA GLY A 9 -10.95 37.24 -15.26
C GLY A 9 -10.93 36.20 -14.14
N LEU A 10 -12.03 35.45 -13.98
CA LEU A 10 -12.02 34.23 -13.19
C LEU A 10 -11.21 33.17 -13.93
N MET A 11 -9.97 32.94 -13.50
CA MET A 11 -9.23 31.71 -13.81
C MET A 11 -9.89 30.56 -13.04
N ALA A 12 -10.64 29.74 -13.76
CA ALA A 12 -11.15 28.47 -13.24
C ALA A 12 -9.97 27.48 -13.11
N CYS A 13 -9.49 27.27 -11.88
CA CYS A 13 -8.65 26.11 -11.57
C CYS A 13 -9.48 24.85 -11.77
N SER A 14 -9.24 24.16 -12.88
CA SER A 14 -9.72 22.80 -13.09
C SER A 14 -8.85 21.87 -12.25
N SER A 15 -9.26 21.62 -11.01
CA SER A 15 -8.67 20.57 -10.19
C SER A 15 -9.02 19.22 -10.81
N THR A 16 -8.10 18.63 -11.57
CA THR A 16 -8.17 17.22 -11.94
C THR A 16 -8.07 16.41 -10.64
N ALA A 17 -9.21 15.96 -10.14
CA ALA A 17 -9.24 14.96 -9.07
C ALA A 17 -8.55 13.69 -9.59
N LEU A 18 -7.35 13.41 -9.10
CA LEU A 18 -6.70 12.13 -9.33
C LEU A 18 -7.60 11.06 -8.74
N ALA A 19 -8.09 10.15 -9.58
CA ALA A 19 -8.89 9.03 -9.13
C ALA A 19 -8.04 8.19 -8.15
N GLN A 20 -8.55 7.93 -6.95
CA GLN A 20 -7.93 6.96 -6.05
C GLN A 20 -7.93 5.60 -6.74
N THR A 21 -6.74 5.07 -7.02
CA THR A 21 -6.53 3.82 -7.78
C THR A 21 -6.82 2.57 -6.97
N CYS A 22 -6.98 2.70 -5.65
CA CYS A 22 -7.26 1.62 -4.73
C CYS A 22 -8.28 2.10 -3.67
N PRO A 23 -9.58 1.78 -3.79
CA PRO A 23 -10.61 2.28 -2.90
C PRO A 23 -10.60 1.54 -1.56
N VAL A 24 -9.71 1.93 -0.64
CA VAL A 24 -9.56 1.31 0.69
C VAL A 24 -9.74 2.35 1.80
N ASN A 25 -10.14 1.88 2.98
CA ASN A 25 -10.19 2.71 4.17
C ASN A 25 -8.82 2.78 4.86
N MET A 26 -8.05 3.84 4.59
CA MET A 26 -6.71 4.02 5.17
C MET A 26 -6.70 4.20 6.69
N THR A 27 -7.81 4.61 7.31
CA THR A 27 -7.92 4.65 8.78
C THR A 27 -7.90 3.24 9.37
N LEU A 28 -8.55 2.27 8.72
CA LEU A 28 -8.53 0.87 9.17
C LEU A 28 -7.17 0.22 8.92
N VAL A 29 -6.57 0.50 7.76
CA VAL A 29 -5.21 0.02 7.43
C VAL A 29 -4.20 0.49 8.47
N THR A 30 -4.16 1.80 8.75
CA THR A 30 -3.22 2.39 9.72
C THR A 30 -3.48 1.92 11.15
N ALA A 31 -4.74 1.75 11.56
CA ALA A 31 -5.07 1.16 12.86
C ALA A 31 -4.54 -0.28 13.00
N GLN A 32 -4.65 -1.08 11.93
CA GLN A 32 -4.15 -2.45 11.93
C GLN A 32 -2.62 -2.51 11.92
N ILE A 33 -1.96 -1.61 11.19
CA ILE A 33 -0.51 -1.45 11.23
C ILE A 33 -0.07 -1.14 12.66
N SER A 34 -0.64 -0.11 13.29
CA SER A 34 -0.29 0.28 14.66
C SER A 34 -0.44 -0.87 15.67
N ARG A 35 -1.49 -1.70 15.51
CA ARG A 35 -1.68 -2.91 16.33
C ARG A 35 -0.54 -3.91 16.13
N LEU A 36 -0.14 -4.19 14.90
CA LEU A 36 0.88 -5.19 14.58
C LEU A 36 2.31 -4.70 14.87
N GLU A 37 2.58 -3.41 14.70
CA GLU A 37 3.90 -2.81 14.94
C GLU A 37 4.37 -2.96 16.40
N THR A 38 3.43 -3.13 17.34
CA THR A 38 3.76 -3.40 18.75
C THR A 38 4.59 -4.68 18.92
N SER A 39 4.41 -5.66 18.03
CA SER A 39 5.12 -6.95 18.09
C SER A 39 6.05 -7.19 16.90
N TYR A 40 5.74 -6.61 15.73
CA TYR A 40 6.42 -6.90 14.47
C TYR A 40 7.10 -5.69 13.84
N GLY A 41 7.30 -4.60 14.61
CA GLY A 41 7.84 -3.33 14.13
C GLY A 41 9.17 -3.46 13.38
N ASP A 42 10.01 -4.42 13.79
CA ASP A 42 11.33 -4.68 13.19
C ASP A 42 11.27 -5.45 11.86
N THR A 43 10.08 -5.84 11.39
CA THR A 43 9.92 -6.48 10.08
C THR A 43 10.37 -5.52 8.98
N LEU A 44 11.35 -5.92 8.18
CA LEU A 44 11.82 -5.13 7.05
C LEU A 44 10.99 -5.42 5.79
N SER A 45 10.88 -4.44 4.89
CA SER A 45 10.36 -4.71 3.54
C SER A 45 11.42 -5.41 2.70
N ASP A 46 10.99 -6.31 1.81
CA ASP A 46 11.86 -6.90 0.79
C ASP A 46 12.11 -5.97 -0.41
N ILE A 47 11.40 -4.84 -0.46
CA ILE A 47 11.51 -3.85 -1.54
C ILE A 47 12.50 -2.76 -1.13
N SER A 48 13.49 -2.51 -2.00
CA SER A 48 14.32 -1.31 -1.95
C SER A 48 13.89 -0.32 -3.03
N CYS A 49 13.78 0.95 -2.64
CA CYS A 49 13.54 2.05 -3.56
C CYS A 49 14.83 2.69 -4.11
N ASP A 50 15.99 2.07 -3.84
CA ASP A 50 17.24 2.45 -4.48
C ASP A 50 17.29 1.87 -5.91
N ALA A 51 16.92 2.68 -6.89
CA ALA A 51 16.92 2.34 -8.32
C ALA A 51 16.11 1.05 -8.68
N PRO A 52 14.80 1.00 -8.35
CA PRO A 52 13.94 -0.14 -8.66
C PRO A 52 13.86 -0.41 -10.17
N THR A 53 14.11 -1.66 -10.57
CA THR A 53 14.04 -2.07 -11.99
C THR A 53 12.74 -2.81 -12.32
N ILE A 54 12.07 -3.37 -11.31
CA ILE A 54 10.80 -4.09 -11.46
C ILE A 54 9.65 -3.07 -11.53
N PRO A 55 8.76 -3.11 -12.54
CA PRO A 55 7.67 -2.15 -12.69
C PRO A 55 6.80 -1.98 -11.44
N ALA A 56 6.44 -3.09 -10.79
CA ALA A 56 5.69 -3.10 -9.54
C ALA A 56 6.39 -2.32 -8.41
N GLN A 57 7.70 -2.52 -8.25
CA GLN A 57 8.50 -1.80 -7.26
C GLN A 57 8.62 -0.32 -7.60
N ARG A 58 8.78 0.03 -8.88
CA ARG A 58 8.79 1.43 -9.34
C ARG A 58 7.48 2.15 -9.00
N ILE A 59 6.34 1.46 -9.11
CA ILE A 59 5.03 1.99 -8.70
C ILE A 59 4.98 2.15 -7.17
N LEU A 60 5.40 1.15 -6.40
CA LEU A 60 5.43 1.22 -4.93
C LEU A 60 6.36 2.32 -4.40
N CYS A 61 7.48 2.54 -5.07
CA CYS A 61 8.47 3.57 -4.76
C CYS A 61 8.13 4.95 -5.36
N GLY A 62 6.97 5.09 -6.00
CA GLY A 62 6.48 6.37 -6.47
C GLY A 62 7.15 6.97 -7.70
N GLU A 63 7.94 6.18 -8.43
CA GLU A 63 8.53 6.64 -9.69
C GLU A 63 7.51 6.77 -10.83
N VAL A 64 6.29 6.23 -10.65
CA VAL A 64 5.23 6.22 -11.67
C VAL A 64 3.86 6.39 -11.03
N GLY A 65 3.17 7.51 -11.34
CA GLY A 65 1.71 7.59 -11.23
C GLY A 65 1.10 8.02 -9.90
N GLY A 66 1.85 8.65 -8.99
CA GLY A 66 1.37 9.49 -7.88
C GLY A 66 0.12 9.03 -7.10
N ASN A 67 0.34 8.24 -6.04
CA ASN A 67 -0.27 8.36 -4.70
C ASN A 67 0.41 7.33 -3.77
N ASP A 68 1.73 7.46 -3.69
CA ASP A 68 2.66 6.36 -3.41
C ASP A 68 2.60 5.91 -1.95
N ASP A 69 2.27 6.84 -1.06
CA ASP A 69 2.05 6.58 0.37
C ASP A 69 0.97 5.53 0.61
N GLN A 70 -0.06 5.45 -0.24
CA GLN A 70 -1.15 4.51 -0.02
C GLN A 70 -0.70 3.07 -0.25
N LEU A 71 -0.17 2.76 -1.43
CA LEU A 71 0.30 1.41 -1.75
C LEU A 71 1.49 1.02 -0.90
N TRP A 72 2.38 1.97 -0.57
CA TRP A 72 3.46 1.74 0.37
C TRP A 72 2.97 1.39 1.77
N THR A 73 1.98 2.12 2.30
CA THR A 73 1.35 1.81 3.59
C THR A 73 0.66 0.43 3.55
N MET A 74 0.01 0.08 2.44
CA MET A 74 -0.57 -1.25 2.26
C MET A 74 0.50 -2.35 2.23
N SER A 75 1.65 -2.11 1.59
CA SER A 75 2.80 -3.02 1.59
C SER A 75 3.37 -3.20 3.00
N ARG A 76 3.42 -2.13 3.80
CA ARG A 76 3.82 -2.22 5.21
C ARG A 76 2.88 -3.11 6.01
N LEU A 77 1.57 -2.96 5.84
CA LEU A 77 0.59 -3.85 6.47
C LEU A 77 0.82 -5.31 6.05
N ASP A 78 1.12 -5.55 4.77
CA ASP A 78 1.36 -6.89 4.24
C ASP A 78 2.56 -7.58 4.88
N ASP A 79 3.69 -6.87 5.00
CA ASP A 79 4.90 -7.36 5.68
C ASP A 79 4.59 -7.77 7.13
N LEU A 80 3.90 -6.90 7.87
CA LEU A 80 3.53 -7.14 9.27
C LEU A 80 2.52 -8.29 9.41
N ALA A 81 1.55 -8.37 8.51
CA ALA A 81 0.55 -9.42 8.51
C ALA A 81 1.18 -10.79 8.22
N PHE A 82 2.14 -10.85 7.30
CA PHE A 82 2.89 -12.07 7.01
C PHE A 82 3.69 -12.55 8.23
N ALA A 83 4.42 -11.65 8.90
CA ALA A 83 5.15 -11.98 10.13
C ALA A 83 4.22 -12.60 11.20
N TYR A 84 3.08 -11.94 11.44
CA TYR A 84 2.03 -12.44 12.32
C TYR A 84 1.51 -13.83 11.90
N ALA A 85 1.23 -14.03 10.61
CA ALA A 85 0.74 -15.30 10.10
C ALA A 85 1.76 -16.44 10.28
N TYR A 86 3.03 -16.14 10.00
CA TYR A 86 4.13 -17.10 10.12
C TYR A 86 4.29 -17.58 11.57
N GLU A 87 4.35 -16.69 12.55
CA GLU A 87 4.47 -17.11 13.96
C GLU A 87 3.27 -17.94 14.41
N ASN A 88 2.06 -17.52 14.03
CA ASN A 88 0.85 -18.23 14.42
C ASN A 88 0.78 -19.63 13.81
N ALA A 89 1.26 -19.81 12.58
CA ALA A 89 1.27 -21.09 11.89
C ALA A 89 2.38 -22.02 12.43
N THR A 90 3.58 -21.48 12.67
CA THR A 90 4.77 -22.27 13.00
C THR A 90 5.04 -22.42 14.49
N LYS A 91 4.42 -21.57 15.33
CA LYS A 91 4.70 -21.42 16.76
C LYS A 91 6.16 -21.06 17.06
N THR A 92 6.83 -20.45 16.09
CA THR A 92 8.21 -19.96 16.19
C THR A 92 8.18 -18.44 16.16
N GLU A 93 9.02 -17.80 16.98
CA GLU A 93 9.21 -16.35 16.95
C GLU A 93 9.73 -15.90 15.58
N PHE A 94 9.21 -14.79 15.09
CA PHE A 94 9.57 -14.20 13.81
C PHE A 94 10.95 -13.58 13.91
N ASP A 95 11.86 -14.11 13.11
CA ASP A 95 13.19 -13.54 12.92
C ASP A 95 13.21 -12.79 11.58
N PRO A 96 13.33 -11.44 11.56
CA PRO A 96 13.32 -10.68 10.31
C PRO A 96 14.48 -11.02 9.37
N ASP A 97 15.58 -11.58 9.89
CA ASP A 97 16.77 -11.93 9.10
C ASP A 97 16.70 -13.36 8.54
N ASN A 98 15.95 -14.26 9.20
CA ASN A 98 15.95 -15.69 8.88
C ASN A 98 14.57 -16.26 8.49
N THR A 99 13.48 -15.50 8.63
CA THR A 99 12.15 -15.99 8.29
C THR A 99 11.94 -15.98 6.77
N PRO A 100 11.60 -17.12 6.15
CA PRO A 100 11.34 -17.17 4.71
C PRO A 100 10.13 -16.32 4.35
N ARG A 101 10.21 -15.61 3.23
CA ARG A 101 9.10 -14.84 2.66
C ARG A 101 8.20 -15.71 1.79
N ASP A 102 6.95 -15.28 1.55
CA ASP A 102 6.07 -15.93 0.56
C ASP A 102 6.56 -15.62 -0.86
N ALA A 103 7.38 -16.53 -1.40
CA ALA A 103 7.89 -16.42 -2.77
C ALA A 103 6.78 -16.41 -3.83
N ALA A 104 5.63 -17.07 -3.58
CA ALA A 104 4.52 -17.06 -4.51
C ALA A 104 3.80 -15.70 -4.52
N PHE A 105 3.68 -15.04 -3.36
CA PHE A 105 3.21 -13.67 -3.29
C PHE A 105 4.15 -12.69 -3.98
N ILE A 106 5.46 -12.75 -3.68
CA ILE A 106 6.48 -11.88 -4.31
C ILE A 106 6.39 -11.98 -5.84
N ALA A 107 6.34 -13.19 -6.38
CA ALA A 107 6.21 -13.40 -7.82
C ALA A 107 4.92 -12.80 -8.41
N ARG A 108 3.78 -12.90 -7.70
CA ARG A 108 2.51 -12.29 -8.13
C ARG A 108 2.57 -10.76 -8.09
N ARG A 109 3.08 -10.19 -6.99
CA ARG A 109 3.26 -8.73 -6.81
C ARG A 109 4.17 -8.17 -7.91
N ASP A 110 5.31 -8.79 -8.14
CA ASP A 110 6.32 -8.29 -9.07
C ASP A 110 5.90 -8.41 -10.54
N ALA A 111 4.90 -9.26 -10.85
CA ALA A 111 4.29 -9.35 -12.16
C ALA A 111 3.31 -8.19 -12.47
N CYS A 112 2.91 -7.40 -11.47
CA CYS A 112 1.99 -6.29 -11.67
C CYS A 112 2.61 -5.14 -12.49
N LYS A 113 1.78 -4.54 -13.35
CA LYS A 113 2.19 -3.45 -14.26
C LYS A 113 1.49 -2.12 -14.00
N ASP A 114 0.53 -2.12 -13.08
CA ASP A 114 -0.26 -0.97 -12.69
C ASP A 114 -0.66 -1.02 -11.21
N GLN A 115 -1.20 0.09 -10.72
CA GLN A 115 -1.60 0.27 -9.32
C GLN A 115 -2.79 -0.62 -8.94
N THR A 116 -3.68 -0.94 -9.88
CA THR A 116 -4.86 -1.80 -9.62
C THR A 116 -4.44 -3.23 -9.31
N CYS A 117 -3.56 -3.81 -10.12
CA CYS A 117 -3.01 -5.14 -9.86
C CYS A 117 -2.27 -5.19 -8.52
N LEU A 118 -1.45 -4.17 -8.21
CA LEU A 118 -0.74 -4.08 -6.94
C LEU A 118 -1.68 -4.00 -5.74
N CYS A 119 -2.72 -3.17 -5.82
CA CYS A 119 -3.75 -3.06 -4.81
C CYS A 119 -4.42 -4.42 -4.54
N GLU A 120 -4.84 -5.14 -5.59
CA GLU A 120 -5.47 -6.45 -5.46
C GLU A 120 -4.53 -7.50 -4.85
N ALA A 121 -3.27 -7.53 -5.30
CA ALA A 121 -2.27 -8.46 -4.78
C ALA A 121 -2.02 -8.26 -3.28
N LEU A 122 -1.85 -7.00 -2.86
CA LEU A 122 -1.63 -6.62 -1.46
C LEU A 122 -2.85 -6.97 -0.60
N ILE A 123 -4.07 -6.59 -1.04
CA ILE A 123 -5.31 -6.88 -0.31
C ILE A 123 -5.47 -8.40 -0.11
N ALA A 124 -5.28 -9.18 -1.17
CA ALA A 124 -5.48 -10.63 -1.11
C ALA A 124 -4.51 -11.30 -0.14
N HIS A 125 -3.22 -10.95 -0.19
CA HIS A 125 -2.21 -11.56 0.66
C HIS A 125 -2.35 -11.13 2.12
N SER A 126 -2.54 -9.83 2.38
CA SER A 126 -2.78 -9.33 3.74
C SER A 126 -4.04 -9.91 4.37
N ASN A 127 -5.14 -10.05 3.61
CA ASN A 127 -6.36 -10.70 4.10
C ASN A 127 -6.11 -12.18 4.44
N ALA A 128 -5.38 -12.92 3.59
CA ALA A 128 -5.05 -14.32 3.85
C ALA A 128 -4.20 -14.47 5.13
N SER A 129 -3.19 -13.62 5.29
CA SER A 129 -2.30 -13.58 6.46
C SER A 129 -3.04 -13.22 7.76
N LEU A 130 -4.06 -12.37 7.67
CA LEU A 130 -4.90 -11.98 8.82
C LEU A 130 -6.07 -12.95 9.08
N GLY A 131 -6.05 -14.16 8.49
CA GLY A 131 -7.08 -15.17 8.72
C GLY A 131 -8.45 -14.82 8.11
N GLY A 132 -8.46 -14.07 7.00
CA GLY A 132 -9.66 -13.68 6.25
C GLY A 132 -10.38 -12.44 6.78
N LEU A 133 -9.90 -11.82 7.87
CA LEU A 133 -10.40 -10.51 8.31
C LEU A 133 -9.78 -9.41 7.44
N SER A 134 -10.62 -8.63 6.77
CA SER A 134 -10.12 -7.55 5.91
C SER A 134 -10.04 -6.20 6.62
N PRO A 135 -8.84 -5.61 6.78
CA PRO A 135 -8.66 -4.26 7.30
C PRO A 135 -8.81 -3.17 6.23
N TYR A 136 -9.23 -3.51 5.00
CA TYR A 136 -9.35 -2.55 3.89
C TYR A 136 -10.77 -1.99 3.73
N THR A 137 -11.78 -2.69 4.27
CA THR A 137 -13.19 -2.28 4.21
C THR A 137 -13.83 -2.45 5.59
N HIS A 138 -14.78 -1.59 5.95
CA HIS A 138 -15.72 -1.97 7.01
C HIS A 138 -16.51 -3.19 6.53
N ARG A 139 -16.70 -4.21 7.39
CA ARG A 139 -17.76 -5.19 7.14
C ARG A 139 -19.05 -4.40 6.96
N GLN A 140 -19.64 -4.46 5.77
CA GLN A 140 -21.06 -4.14 5.60
C GLN A 140 -21.87 -5.33 6.11
#